data_AF-A0A5B0SZB3-F1
#
_entry.id   AF-A0A5B0SZB3-F1
#
_cell.length_a   1.000
_cell.length_b   1.000
_cell.length_c   1.000
_cell.angle_alpha   90.00
_cell.angle_beta   90.00
_cell.angle_gamma   90.00
#
_symmetry.space_group_name_H-M   'P 1'
#
loop_
_entity.id
_entity.type
_entity.pdbx_description
1 polymer ?
#
loop_
_entity_poly.entity_id
_entity_poly.type
_entity_poly.pdbx_seq_one_letter_code
_entity_poly.pdbx_strand_id
1 'polypeptide(L)'
;MNSDSSAANVQAEGVAKSPENDNQQALAMLQKSDLEMVRVLDDLINLLIRKGVIAITDLPPMAQVKLMNRANARQELGGLEQLLGNDERIF
;
A
#
# COMPACT_ATOMS: atom_id res chain seq x y z
N MET A 1 -20.68 24.58 -55.85
CA MET A 1 -21.70 23.53 -55.69
C MET A 1 -21.45 22.87 -54.36
N ASN A 2 -22.11 23.37 -53.31
CA ASN A 2 -22.22 22.65 -52.04
C ASN A 2 -23.41 21.70 -52.19
N SER A 3 -23.23 20.44 -51.78
CA SER A 3 -24.31 19.54 -51.42
C SER A 3 -23.83 18.60 -50.32
N ASP A 4 -24.50 18.72 -49.18
CA ASP A 4 -24.56 17.81 -48.04
C ASP A 4 -24.50 16.32 -48.36
N SER A 5 -23.86 15.55 -47.48
CA SER A 5 -24.54 14.47 -46.75
C SER A 5 -23.72 14.03 -45.54
N SER A 6 -24.15 14.55 -44.39
CA SER A 6 -23.99 13.95 -43.08
C SER A 6 -24.74 12.61 -43.03
N ALA A 7 -24.05 11.52 -42.66
CA ALA A 7 -24.64 10.44 -41.88
C ALA A 7 -23.54 9.54 -41.27
N ALA A 8 -23.38 9.69 -39.96
CA ALA A 8 -23.24 8.59 -38.99
C ALA A 8 -22.34 7.40 -39.33
N ASN A 9 -21.26 7.25 -38.56
CA ASN A 9 -21.23 6.08 -37.67
C ASN A 9 -20.42 6.36 -36.41
N VAL A 10 -21.16 6.55 -35.34
CA VAL A 10 -20.71 6.54 -33.96
C VAL A 10 -20.43 5.08 -33.61
N GLN A 11 -19.17 4.66 -33.63
CA GLN A 11 -18.76 3.47 -32.89
C GLN A 11 -18.05 3.95 -31.63
N ALA A 12 -18.90 4.36 -30.69
CA ALA A 12 -18.60 4.33 -29.28
C ALA A 12 -18.19 2.90 -28.92
N GLU A 13 -16.90 2.66 -28.78
CA GLU A 13 -16.37 1.54 -28.01
C GLU A 13 -16.75 1.81 -26.54
N GLY A 14 -18.00 1.52 -26.21
CA GLY A 14 -18.38 1.20 -24.85
C GLY A 14 -17.63 -0.07 -24.48
N VAL A 15 -16.45 0.09 -23.87
CA VAL A 15 -15.77 -0.99 -23.16
C VAL A 15 -16.80 -1.52 -22.17
N ALA A 16 -17.38 -2.67 -22.49
CA ALA A 16 -18.26 -3.39 -21.60
C ALA A 16 -17.45 -3.73 -20.35
N LYS A 17 -17.60 -2.88 -19.34
CA LYS A 17 -17.00 -3.04 -18.02
C LYS A 17 -17.68 -4.24 -17.40
N SER A 18 -17.12 -5.43 -17.65
CA SER A 18 -17.67 -6.69 -17.20
C SER A 18 -17.64 -6.69 -15.65
N PRO A 19 -18.76 -6.98 -14.96
CA PRO A 19 -18.85 -6.85 -13.51
C PRO A 19 -17.82 -7.70 -12.74
N GLU A 20 -17.29 -8.75 -13.36
CA GLU A 20 -16.19 -9.57 -12.81
C GLU A 20 -14.86 -8.80 -12.74
N ASN A 21 -14.55 -7.98 -13.75
CA ASN A 21 -13.34 -7.17 -13.77
C ASN A 21 -13.37 -6.06 -12.71
N ASP A 22 -14.55 -5.53 -12.42
CA ASP A 22 -14.75 -4.49 -11.41
C ASP A 22 -14.55 -5.01 -10.00
N ASN A 23 -15.09 -6.20 -9.71
CA ASN A 23 -14.88 -6.87 -8.43
C ASN A 23 -13.41 -7.23 -8.22
N GLN A 24 -12.72 -7.69 -9.27
CA GLN A 24 -11.29 -8.00 -9.18
C GLN A 24 -10.45 -6.75 -8.94
N GLN A 25 -10.79 -5.63 -9.59
CA GLN A 25 -10.13 -4.33 -9.37
C GLN A 25 -10.40 -3.79 -7.96
N ALA A 26 -11.65 -3.85 -7.48
CA ALA A 26 -12.01 -3.42 -6.13
C ALA A 26 -11.28 -4.24 -5.06
N LEU A 27 -11.17 -5.56 -5.24
CA LEU A 27 -10.41 -6.43 -4.34
C LEU A 27 -8.93 -6.07 -4.32
N ALA A 28 -8.32 -5.84 -5.49
CA ALA A 28 -6.92 -5.45 -5.59
C ALA A 28 -6.66 -4.08 -4.92
N MET A 29 -7.57 -3.12 -5.08
CA MET A 29 -7.49 -1.82 -4.41
C MET A 29 -7.59 -1.96 -2.89
N LEU A 30 -8.52 -2.79 -2.40
CA LEU A 30 -8.66 -3.05 -0.97
C LEU A 30 -7.40 -3.69 -0.39
N GLN A 31 -6.87 -4.74 -1.02
CA GLN A 31 -5.64 -5.41 -0.60
C GLN A 31 -4.45 -4.44 -0.55
N LYS A 32 -4.34 -3.55 -1.54
CA LYS A 32 -3.32 -2.51 -1.53
C LYS A 32 -3.50 -1.56 -0.34
N SER A 33 -4.73 -1.09 -0.10
CA SER A 33 -5.01 -0.18 1.02
C SER A 33 -4.77 -0.82 2.38
N ASP A 34 -5.06 -2.11 2.54
CA ASP A 34 -4.76 -2.86 3.76
C ASP A 34 -3.25 -2.94 4.01
N LEU A 35 -2.45 -3.19 2.96
CA LEU A 35 -0.99 -3.22 3.06
C LEU A 35 -0.41 -1.86 3.48
N GLU A 36 -0.93 -0.77 2.93
CA GLU A 36 -0.57 0.59 3.32
C GLU A 36 -0.98 0.89 4.77
N MET A 37 -2.19 0.50 5.16
CA MET A 37 -2.72 0.69 6.50
C MET A 37 -1.89 -0.04 7.56
N VAL A 38 -1.38 -1.24 7.25
CA VAL A 38 -0.55 -1.99 8.20
C VAL A 38 0.74 -1.25 8.56
N ARG A 39 1.36 -0.48 7.64
CA ARG A 39 2.53 0.35 7.98
C ARG A 39 2.15 1.47 8.96
N VAL A 40 1.01 2.13 8.72
CA VAL A 40 0.48 3.18 9.58
C VAL A 40 0.18 2.65 10.99
N LEU A 41 -0.47 1.48 11.07
CA LEU A 41 -0.75 0.82 12.35
C LEU A 41 0.52 0.48 13.12
N ASP A 42 1.52 -0.04 12.43
CA ASP A 42 2.82 -0.38 13.02
C ASP A 42 3.51 0.88 13.60
N ASP A 43 3.50 2.00 12.87
CA ASP A 43 4.05 3.27 13.36
C ASP A 43 3.27 3.84 14.54
N LEU A 44 1.94 3.75 14.50
CA LEU A 44 1.07 4.18 15.60
C LEU A 44 1.31 3.34 16.86
N ILE A 45 1.37 2.01 16.74
CA ILE A 45 1.65 1.11 17.87
C ILE A 45 3.01 1.45 18.47
N ASN A 46 4.05 1.62 17.64
CA ASN A 46 5.38 2.03 18.10
C ASN A 46 5.38 3.40 18.77
N LEU A 47 4.57 4.35 18.28
CA LEU A 47 4.41 5.66 18.90
C LEU A 47 3.76 5.54 20.30
N LEU A 48 2.70 4.74 20.41
CA LEU A 48 1.99 4.53 21.69
C LEU A 48 2.87 3.82 22.71
N ILE A 49 3.65 2.82 22.29
CA ILE A 49 4.64 2.13 23.15
C ILE A 49 5.71 3.13 23.62
N ARG A 50 6.29 3.93 22.71
CA ARG A 50 7.30 4.94 23.07
C ARG A 50 6.79 6.00 24.03
N LYS A 51 5.50 6.36 23.93
CA LYS A 51 4.85 7.28 24.87
C LYS A 51 4.42 6.61 26.18
N GLY A 52 4.60 5.30 26.32
CA GLY A 52 4.18 4.54 27.50
C GLY A 52 2.66 4.43 27.66
N VAL A 53 1.89 4.63 26.57
CA VAL A 53 0.42 4.55 26.59
C VAL A 53 -0.05 3.10 26.64
N ILE A 54 0.67 2.20 25.95
CA ILE A 54 0.47 0.75 25.98
C ILE A 54 1.84 0.07 26.09
N ALA A 55 1.89 -1.12 26.68
CA ALA A 55 3.04 -2.02 26.60
C ALA A 55 2.82 -3.08 25.51
N ILE A 56 3.91 -3.63 24.97
CA ILE A 56 3.80 -4.73 23.98
C ILE A 56 3.08 -5.95 24.57
N THR A 57 3.23 -6.18 25.88
CA THR A 57 2.58 -7.27 26.62
C THR A 57 1.07 -7.14 26.73
N ASP A 58 0.52 -5.95 26.46
CA ASP A 58 -0.93 -5.70 26.50
C ASP A 58 -1.63 -6.24 25.24
N LEU A 59 -0.87 -6.58 24.20
CA LEU A 59 -1.38 -7.10 22.94
C LEU A 59 -1.49 -8.64 22.97
N PRO A 60 -2.39 -9.25 22.18
CA PRO A 60 -2.46 -10.71 22.09
C PRO A 60 -1.12 -11.34 21.66
N PRO A 61 -0.77 -12.57 22.11
CA PRO A 61 0.54 -13.19 21.82
C PRO A 61 0.91 -13.20 20.32
N MET A 62 -0.08 -13.46 19.45
CA MET A 62 0.14 -13.43 18.01
C MET A 62 0.46 -12.04 17.45
N ALA A 63 -0.10 -10.98 18.04
CA ALA A 63 0.22 -9.61 17.66
C ALA A 63 1.63 -9.23 18.12
N GLN A 64 2.04 -9.66 19.32
CA GLN A 64 3.40 -9.45 19.82
C GLN A 64 4.44 -10.06 18.88
N VAL A 65 4.28 -11.33 18.51
CA VAL A 65 5.18 -12.03 17.58
C VAL A 65 5.24 -11.31 16.22
N LYS A 66 4.09 -10.91 15.67
CA LYS A 66 4.04 -10.18 14.39
C LYS A 66 4.75 -8.84 14.44
N LEU A 67 4.58 -8.09 15.52
CA LEU A 67 5.24 -6.79 15.71
C LEU A 67 6.75 -6.95 15.87
N MET A 68 7.21 -7.95 16.64
CA MET A 68 8.63 -8.26 16.77
C MET A 68 9.26 -8.66 15.43
N ASN A 69 8.61 -9.54 14.67
CA ASN A 69 9.09 -9.93 13.34
C ASN A 69 9.18 -8.73 12.39
N ARG A 70 8.21 -7.81 12.44
CA ARG A 70 8.25 -6.58 11.65
C ARG A 70 9.36 -5.64 12.09
N ALA A 71 9.58 -5.47 13.38
CA ALA A 71 10.67 -4.65 13.91
C ALA A 71 12.03 -5.18 13.44
N ASN A 72 12.24 -6.50 13.50
CA ASN A 72 13.45 -7.16 13.01
C ASN A 72 13.63 -6.95 11.51
N ALA A 73 12.60 -7.21 10.70
CA ALA A 73 12.66 -7.01 9.25
C ALA A 73 12.98 -5.55 8.87
N ARG A 74 12.46 -4.56 9.61
CA ARG A 74 12.81 -3.15 9.44
C ARG A 74 14.26 -2.85 9.82
N GLN A 75 14.78 -3.46 10.87
CA GLN A 75 16.18 -3.30 11.26
C GLN A 75 17.14 -3.93 10.26
N GLU A 76 16.81 -5.10 9.72
CA GLU A 76 17.59 -5.77 8.67
C GLU A 76 17.59 -4.94 7.38
N LEU A 77 16.44 -4.43 6.95
CA LEU A 77 16.37 -3.53 5.79
C LEU A 77 17.06 -2.19 6.07
N GLY A 78 16.84 -1.56 7.22
CA GLY A 78 17.46 -0.29 7.57
C GLY A 78 18.97 -0.39 7.76
N GLY A 79 19.46 -1.51 8.29
CA GLY A 79 20.88 -1.84 8.36
C GLY A 79 21.48 -2.09 6.98
N LEU A 80 20.74 -2.76 6.07
CA LEU A 80 21.14 -2.93 4.68
C LEU A 80 21.14 -1.60 3.92
N GLU A 81 20.14 -0.75 4.09
CA GLU A 81 20.06 0.60 3.52
C GLU A 81 21.22 1.46 4.01
N GLN A 82 21.57 1.34 5.29
CA GLN A 82 22.71 2.05 5.90
C GLN A 82 24.06 1.48 5.46
N LEU A 83 24.15 0.20 5.06
CA LEU A 83 25.36 -0.39 4.46
C LEU A 83 25.48 -0.06 2.97
N LEU A 84 24.36 0.03 2.25
CA LEU A 84 24.30 0.38 0.82
C LEU A 84 24.34 1.90 0.57
N GLY A 85 23.98 2.72 1.56
CA GLY A 85 23.91 4.18 1.48
C GLY A 85 25.17 4.93 1.94
N ASN A 86 26.28 4.24 2.23
CA ASN A 86 27.51 4.89 2.71
C ASN A 86 28.45 5.40 1.61
N ASP A 87 28.12 5.23 0.33
CA ASP A 87 28.93 5.71 -0.81
C ASP A 87 28.32 6.89 -1.57
N GLU A 88 27.50 7.72 -0.91
CA GLU A 88 27.11 9.03 -1.46
C GLU A 88 27.23 10.13 -0.41
N ARG A 89 28.44 10.31 0.12
CA ARG A 89 28.91 11.64 0.54
C ARG A 89 29.54 12.33 -0.66
N ILE A 90 28.76 13.11 -1.42
CA ILE A 90 29.32 14.16 -2.27
C ILE A 90 28.36 15.36 -2.25
N PHE A 91 28.70 16.31 -1.36
CA PHE A 91 28.26 17.71 -1.18
C PHE A 91 26.82 18.03 -0.76
#